data_AF-A0A370GL67-F1
#
_entry.id   AF-A0A370GL67-F1
#
_cell.length_a   1.000
_cell.length_b   1.000
_cell.length_c   1.000
_cell.angle_alpha   90.00
_cell.angle_beta   90.00
_cell.angle_gamma   90.00
#
_symmetry.space_group_name_H-M   'P 1'
#
loop_
_entity.id
_entity.type
_entity.pdbx_description
1 polymer ?
#
loop_
_entity_poly.entity_id
_entity_poly.type
_entity_poly.pdbx_seq_one_letter_code
_entity_poly.pdbx_strand_id
1 'polypeptide(L)'
;MNANFDVCIEACLKCIEACNVCYHACLKEENIGMVRRCIELDRECAEICTLAVNSMQRSSKFVLKICELCASICEECAEECKKHDHRHCIDCAKACSYCAEACRKMIA
;
A
#
# COMPACT_ATOMS: atom_id res chain seq x y z
N MET A 1 16.81 4.65 14.93
CA MET A 1 16.23 4.51 13.58
C MET A 1 17.37 4.59 12.58
N ASN A 2 17.44 3.66 11.63
CA ASN A 2 18.32 3.83 10.48
C ASN A 2 17.72 4.94 9.63
N ALA A 3 18.32 6.13 9.64
CA ALA A 3 17.82 7.31 8.93
C ALA A 3 17.54 7.06 7.43
N ASN A 4 18.05 5.96 6.87
CA ASN A 4 17.91 5.57 5.49
C ASN A 4 16.53 4.97 5.12
N PHE A 5 15.68 4.63 6.09
CA PHE A 5 14.37 4.00 5.82
C PHE A 5 13.16 4.81 6.26
N ASP A 6 13.34 5.90 7.02
CA ASP A 6 12.24 6.58 7.72
C ASP A 6 11.13 7.04 6.77
N VAL A 7 11.49 7.61 5.61
CA VAL A 7 10.54 8.04 4.59
C VAL A 7 9.73 6.87 4.03
N CYS A 8 10.39 5.74 3.73
CA CYS A 8 9.72 4.56 3.18
C CYS A 8 8.85 3.88 4.24
N ILE A 9 9.30 3.82 5.49
CA ILE A 9 8.52 3.29 6.62
C ILE A 9 7.26 4.13 6.82
N GLU A 10 7.38 5.47 6.85
CA GLU A 10 6.23 6.36 7.02
C GLU A 10 5.22 6.22 5.87
N ALA A 11 5.72 6.11 4.63
CA ALA A 11 4.88 5.89 3.45
C ALA A 11 4.11 4.56 3.54
N CYS A 12 4.80 3.46 3.89
CA CYS A 12 4.16 2.16 4.08
C CYS A 12 3.13 2.18 5.22
N LEU A 13 3.43 2.82 6.35
CA LEU A 13 2.49 2.92 7.47
C LEU A 13 1.21 3.68 7.09
N LYS A 14 1.33 4.80 6.39
CA LYS A 14 0.19 5.54 5.85
C LYS A 14 -0.60 4.73 4.82
N CYS A 15 0.09 3.95 3.99
CA CYS A 15 -0.53 3.04 3.04
C CYS A 15 -1.34 1.95 3.75
N ILE A 16 -0.78 1.32 4.79
CA ILE A 16 -1.48 0.30 5.60
C ILE A 16 -2.77 0.86 6.19
N GLU A 17 -2.73 2.06 6.77
CA GLU A 17 -3.92 2.71 7.33
C GLU A 17 -4.98 2.94 6.24
N ALA A 18 -4.59 3.54 5.12
CA ALA A 18 -5.50 3.86 4.03
C ALA A 18 -6.12 2.60 3.39
N CYS A 19 -5.32 1.56 3.13
CA CYS A 19 -5.80 0.28 2.59
C CYS A 19 -6.79 -0.41 3.56
N ASN A 20 -6.53 -0.41 4.87
CA ASN A 20 -7.45 -1.01 5.84
C ASN A 20 -8.77 -0.23 5.94
N VAL A 21 -8.72 1.11 5.86
CA VAL A 21 -9.92 1.95 5.82
C VAL A 21 -10.72 1.69 4.54
N CYS A 22 -10.05 1.65 3.38
CA CYS A 22 -10.65 1.38 2.08
C CYS A 22 -11.28 -0.01 2.02
N TYR A 23 -10.54 -1.06 2.44
CA TYR A 23 -11.03 -2.43 2.57
C TYR A 23 -12.35 -2.50 3.35
N HIS A 24 -12.40 -1.90 4.54
CA HIS A 24 -13.59 -1.93 5.39
C HIS A 24 -14.75 -1.11 4.82
N ALA A 25 -14.45 0.00 4.14
CA ALA A 25 -15.46 0.84 3.50
C ALA A 25 -16.06 0.14 2.27
N CYS A 26 -15.23 -0.45 1.41
CA CYS A 26 -15.64 -1.25 0.25
C CYS A 26 -16.57 -2.41 0.62
N LEU A 27 -16.35 -3.06 1.77
CA LEU A 27 -17.24 -4.12 2.27
C LEU A 27 -18.66 -3.63 2.60
N LYS A 28 -18.87 -2.31 2.74
CA LYS A 28 -20.16 -1.69 3.07
C LYS A 28 -20.84 -1.03 1.87
N GLU A 29 -20.20 -1.01 0.70
CA GLU A 29 -20.79 -0.45 -0.51
C GLU A 29 -21.98 -1.31 -0.97
N GLU A 30 -23.04 -0.66 -1.48
CA GLU A 30 -24.27 -1.34 -1.91
C GLU A 30 -24.01 -2.36 -3.03
N ASN A 31 -23.09 -2.02 -3.95
CA ASN A 31 -22.68 -2.89 -5.03
C ASN A 31 -21.25 -3.39 -4.82
N ILE A 32 -21.12 -4.37 -3.90
CA ILE A 32 -19.84 -5.01 -3.60
C ILE A 32 -19.15 -5.56 -4.86
N GLY A 33 -19.92 -5.97 -5.88
CA GLY A 33 -19.42 -6.53 -7.13
C GLY A 33 -18.48 -5.58 -7.88
N MET A 34 -18.71 -4.27 -7.80
CA MET A 34 -17.85 -3.26 -8.44
C MET A 34 -16.53 -3.08 -7.70
N VAL A 35 -16.50 -3.27 -6.38
CA VAL A 35 -15.32 -3.04 -5.53
C VAL A 35 -14.60 -4.32 -5.10
N ARG A 36 -15.01 -5.51 -5.58
CA ARG A 36 -14.39 -6.80 -5.20
C ARG A 36 -12.88 -6.81 -5.41
N ARG A 37 -12.40 -6.35 -6.57
CA ARG A 37 -10.97 -6.30 -6.86
C ARG A 37 -10.24 -5.29 -5.99
N CYS A 38 -10.89 -4.17 -5.66
CA CYS A 38 -10.37 -3.20 -4.71
C CYS A 38 -10.15 -3.86 -3.34
N ILE A 39 -11.13 -4.60 -2.83
CA ILE A 39 -11.04 -5.33 -1.54
C ILE A 39 -9.87 -6.32 -1.52
N GLU A 40 -9.71 -7.10 -2.60
CA GLU A 40 -8.62 -8.07 -2.73
C GLU A 40 -7.25 -7.38 -2.69
N LEU A 41 -7.09 -6.31 -3.48
CA LEU A 41 -5.84 -5.56 -3.56
C LEU A 41 -5.54 -4.73 -2.30
N ASP A 42 -6.55 -4.11 -1.69
CA ASP A 42 -6.40 -3.39 -0.42
C ASP A 42 -5.83 -4.32 0.66
N ARG A 43 -6.32 -5.58 0.71
CA ARG A 43 -5.81 -6.55 1.68
C ARG A 43 -4.38 -6.97 1.38
N GLU A 44 -4.08 -7.33 0.14
CA GLU A 44 -2.73 -7.72 -0.27
C GLU A 44 -1.72 -6.57 -0.04
N CYS A 45 -2.11 -5.35 -0.40
CA CYS A 45 -1.30 -4.15 -0.24
C CYS A 45 -0.99 -3.84 1.23
N ALA A 46 -1.97 -3.97 2.13
CA ALA A 46 -1.75 -3.77 3.56
C ALA A 46 -0.76 -4.81 4.14
N GLU A 47 -0.84 -6.08 3.72
CA GLU A 47 0.06 -7.14 4.20
C GLU A 47 1.49 -6.94 3.70
N ILE A 48 1.70 -6.68 2.41
CA ILE A 48 3.05 -6.46 1.88
C ILE A 48 3.69 -5.20 2.46
N CYS A 49 2.92 -4.12 2.65
CA CYS A 49 3.43 -2.91 3.31
C CYS A 49 3.86 -3.20 4.75
N THR A 50 3.09 -4.03 5.47
CA THR A 50 3.44 -4.45 6.84
C THR A 50 4.74 -5.26 6.85
N LEU A 51 4.91 -6.18 5.91
CA LEU A 51 6.16 -6.93 5.75
C LEU A 51 7.33 -6.00 5.41
N ALA A 52 7.14 -5.00 4.55
CA ALA A 52 8.16 -4.01 4.21
C ALA A 52 8.59 -3.19 5.43
N VAL A 53 7.64 -2.66 6.22
CA VAL A 53 7.91 -1.93 7.47
C VAL A 53 8.74 -2.79 8.43
N ASN A 54 8.26 -3.99 8.74
CA ASN A 54 8.93 -4.88 9.67
C ASN A 54 10.35 -5.25 9.18
N SER A 55 10.52 -5.46 7.88
CA SER A 55 11.80 -5.78 7.26
C SER A 55 12.79 -4.62 7.34
N MET A 56 12.34 -3.38 7.07
CA MET A 56 13.15 -2.18 7.18
C MET A 56 13.56 -1.90 8.64
N GLN A 57 12.62 -1.97 9.58
CA GLN A 57 12.87 -1.75 11.00
C GLN A 57 13.95 -2.67 11.57
N ARG A 58 13.95 -3.94 11.14
CA ARG A 58 14.95 -4.93 11.56
C ARG A 58 16.15 -5.06 10.62
N SER A 59 16.30 -4.15 9.65
CA SER A 59 17.40 -4.11 8.69
C SER A 59 17.63 -5.46 8.00
N SER A 60 16.56 -6.08 7.51
CA SER A 60 16.62 -7.37 6.82
C SER A 60 17.52 -7.28 5.57
N LYS A 61 18.31 -8.33 5.31
CA LYS A 61 19.10 -8.46 4.07
C LYS A 61 18.24 -8.55 2.80
N PHE A 62 16.92 -8.71 2.94
CA PHE A 62 15.96 -8.82 1.85
C PHE A 62 15.16 -7.54 1.59
N VAL A 63 15.45 -6.43 2.30
CA VAL A 63 14.67 -5.18 2.19
C VAL A 63 14.46 -4.75 0.74
N LEU A 64 15.49 -4.76 -0.09
CA LEU A 64 15.39 -4.31 -1.48
C LEU A 64 14.37 -5.12 -2.30
N LYS A 65 14.41 -6.46 -2.21
CA LYS A 65 13.45 -7.34 -2.90
C LYS A 65 12.03 -7.18 -2.37
N ILE A 66 11.89 -6.93 -1.07
CA ILE A 66 10.58 -6.71 -0.44
C ILE A 66 10.00 -5.36 -0.87
N CYS A 67 10.82 -4.30 -0.92
CA CYS A 67 10.41 -2.99 -1.43
C CYS A 67 10.03 -3.04 -2.92
N GLU A 68 10.74 -3.82 -3.74
CA GLU A 68 10.38 -4.03 -5.15
C GLU A 68 8.98 -4.65 -5.32
N LEU A 69 8.70 -5.71 -4.56
CA LEU A 69 7.38 -6.35 -4.56
C LEU A 69 6.30 -5.41 -3.99
N CYS A 70 6.61 -4.74 -2.88
CA CYS A 70 5.72 -3.77 -2.25
C CYS A 70 5.33 -2.65 -3.21
N ALA A 71 6.29 -2.07 -3.93
CA ALA A 71 6.02 -1.04 -4.94
C ALA A 71 5.08 -1.54 -6.02
N SER A 72 5.31 -2.76 -6.53
CA SER A 72 4.51 -3.32 -7.62
C SER A 72 3.05 -3.58 -7.20
N ILE A 73 2.83 -4.08 -5.97
CA ILE A 73 1.49 -4.27 -5.42
C ILE A 73 0.81 -2.92 -5.10
N CYS A 74 1.56 -1.95 -4.58
CA CYS A 74 1.03 -0.60 -4.34
C CYS A 74 0.60 0.08 -5.64
N GLU A 75 1.35 -0.08 -6.74
CA GLU A 75 0.98 0.41 -8.07
C GLU A 75 -0.34 -0.23 -8.53
N GLU A 76 -0.48 -1.55 -8.43
CA GLU A 76 -1.72 -2.23 -8.83
C GLU A 76 -2.92 -1.81 -7.97
N CYS A 77 -2.74 -1.72 -6.65
CA CYS A 77 -3.77 -1.26 -5.72
C CYS A 77 -4.19 0.19 -6.02
N ALA A 78 -3.23 1.07 -6.31
CA ALA A 78 -3.51 2.46 -6.65
C ALA A 78 -4.32 2.58 -7.96
N GLU A 79 -3.94 1.84 -9.00
CA GLU A 79 -4.64 1.86 -10.28
C GLU A 79 -6.05 1.27 -10.19
N GLU A 80 -6.27 0.25 -9.35
CA GLU A 80 -7.62 -0.23 -9.09
C GLU A 80 -8.45 0.79 -8.30
N CYS A 81 -7.92 1.35 -7.22
CA CYS A 81 -8.60 2.35 -6.41
C CYS A 81 -9.03 3.58 -7.22
N LYS A 82 -8.22 4.03 -8.19
CA LYS A 82 -8.54 5.17 -9.08
C LYS A 82 -9.78 4.98 -9.95
N LYS A 83 -10.25 3.74 -10.12
CA LYS A 83 -11.46 3.44 -10.92
C LYS A 83 -12.74 3.78 -10.18
N HIS A 84 -12.67 4.02 -8.88
CA HIS A 84 -13.82 4.17 -8.00
C HIS A 84 -13.90 5.61 -7.48
N ASP A 85 -15.02 6.30 -7.72
CA ASP A 85 -15.26 7.68 -7.26
C ASP A 85 -15.79 7.71 -5.81
N HIS A 86 -15.14 6.96 -4.93
CA HIS A 86 -15.40 6.97 -3.50
C HIS A 86 -14.25 7.67 -2.78
N ARG A 87 -14.58 8.46 -1.75
CA ARG A 87 -13.57 9.19 -0.98
C ARG A 87 -12.49 8.28 -0.41
N HIS A 88 -12.89 7.11 0.10
CA HIS A 88 -11.97 6.11 0.66
C HIS A 88 -11.03 5.52 -0.40
N CYS A 89 -11.53 5.17 -1.59
CA CYS A 89 -10.70 4.75 -2.73
C CYS A 89 -9.74 5.85 -3.20
N ILE A 90 -10.18 7.10 -3.30
CA ILE A 90 -9.32 8.22 -3.73
C ILE A 90 -8.16 8.45 -2.75
N ASP A 91 -8.44 8.38 -1.45
CA ASP A 91 -7.41 8.55 -0.42
C ASP A 91 -6.45 7.34 -0.39
N CYS A 92 -6.97 6.12 -0.58
CA CYS A 92 -6.16 4.90 -0.74
C CYS A 92 -5.23 4.99 -1.95
N ALA A 93 -5.76 5.36 -3.12
CA ALA A 93 -4.98 5.50 -4.35
C ALA A 93 -3.78 6.45 -4.21
N LYS A 94 -3.97 7.57 -3.49
CA LYS A 94 -2.90 8.53 -3.21
C LYS A 94 -1.83 7.95 -2.29
N ALA A 95 -2.25 7.29 -1.21
CA ALA A 95 -1.33 6.66 -0.27
C ALA A 95 -0.53 5.53 -0.93
N CYS A 96 -1.19 4.66 -1.71
CA CYS A 96 -0.55 3.60 -2.47
C CYS A 96 0.44 4.14 -3.52
N SER A 97 0.07 5.18 -4.26
CA SER A 97 0.97 5.80 -5.25
C SER A 97 2.23 6.38 -4.58
N TYR A 98 2.08 7.03 -3.43
CA TYR A 98 3.20 7.58 -2.66
C TYR A 98 4.09 6.47 -2.06
N CYS A 99 3.48 5.41 -1.53
CA CYS A 99 4.17 4.23 -1.02
C CYS A 99 5.00 3.55 -2.11
N ALA A 100 4.42 3.36 -3.30
CA ALA A 100 5.13 2.82 -4.45
C ALA A 100 6.37 3.65 -4.79
N GLU A 101 6.24 4.98 -4.91
CA GLU A 101 7.37 5.85 -5.19
C GLU A 101 8.47 5.73 -4.13
N ALA A 102 8.10 5.72 -2.84
CA ALA A 102 9.05 5.59 -1.75
C ALA A 102 9.78 4.23 -1.78
N CYS A 103 9.05 3.14 -2.04
CA CYS A 103 9.63 1.81 -2.20
C CYS A 103 10.54 1.69 -3.44
N ARG A 104 10.20 2.35 -4.55
CA ARG A 104 11.06 2.41 -5.75
C ARG A 104 12.36 3.17 -5.48
N LYS A 105 12.34 4.23 -4.67
CA LYS A 105 13.56 4.95 -4.26
C LYS A 105 14.51 4.11 -3.43
N MET A 106 14.01 3.06 -2.74
CA MET A 106 14.87 2.17 -1.96
C MET A 106 15.73 1.26 -2.82
N ILE A 107 15.30 0.96 -4.05
CA ILE A 107 15.96 0.01 -4.95
C ILE A 107 16.74 0.69 -6.09
N ALA A 108 16.73 2.02 -6.12
CA ALA A 108 17.41 2.85 -7.12
C ALA A 108 18.88 3.12 -6.76
#